data_AF-A0A6J7NNR0-F1
#
_entry.id   AF-A0A6J7NNR0-F1
#
_cell.length_a   1.000
_cell.length_b   1.000
_cell.length_c   1.000
_cell.angle_alpha   90.00
_cell.angle_beta   90.00
_cell.angle_gamma   90.00
#
_symmetry.space_group_name_H-M   'P 1'
#
loop_
_entity.id
_entity.type
_entity.pdbx_description
1 polymer ?
#
loop_
_entity_poly.entity_id
_entity_poly.type
_entity_poly.pdbx_seq_one_letter_code
_entity_poly.pdbx_strand_id
1 'polypeptide(L)'
;MVLIPLLFLFLCNIQIVSAIFIRNSDQSEVQSLASSRAISGSYAERDAIVNIPSRNPFEDQQILVVSKRRDIPLLIPGLSKVLGGKLQSDVTGVAVIETRP
;
A
#
# COMPACT_ATOMS: atom_id res chain seq x y z
N MET A 1 22.85 5.72 -34.30
CA MET A 1 21.86 6.49 -33.49
C MET A 1 20.79 5.56 -32.90
N VAL A 2 21.17 4.66 -31.99
CA VAL A 2 20.23 3.70 -31.35
C VAL A 2 20.35 3.64 -29.83
N LEU A 3 21.44 4.18 -29.28
CA LEU A 3 21.71 4.14 -27.85
C LEU A 3 20.66 4.91 -27.02
N ILE A 4 20.26 6.10 -27.47
CA ILE A 4 19.29 6.95 -26.76
C ILE A 4 17.92 6.26 -26.65
N PRO A 5 17.31 5.77 -27.76
CA PRO A 5 16.05 5.00 -27.66
C PRO A 5 16.16 3.74 -26.79
N LEU A 6 17.28 3.02 -26.89
CA LEU A 6 17.48 1.79 -26.12
C LEU A 6 17.57 2.07 -24.62
N LEU A 7 18.33 3.11 -24.23
CA LEU A 7 18.47 3.53 -22.84
C LEU A 7 17.14 4.03 -22.28
N PHE A 8 16.34 4.74 -23.09
CA PHE A 8 15.01 5.17 -22.68
C PHE A 8 14.10 3.98 -22.37
N LEU A 9 14.02 2.99 -23.27
CA LEU A 9 13.22 1.77 -23.05
C LEU A 9 13.72 0.98 -21.82
N PHE A 10 15.02 0.91 -21.63
CA PHE A 10 15.63 0.29 -20.46
C PHE A 10 15.19 0.98 -19.15
N LEU A 11 15.26 2.32 -19.10
CA LEU A 11 14.81 3.08 -17.93
C LEU A 11 13.31 2.92 -17.67
N CYS A 12 12.48 2.86 -18.72
CA CYS A 12 11.05 2.56 -18.60
C CYS A 12 10.80 1.21 -17.93
N ASN A 13 11.53 0.18 -18.36
CA ASN A 13 11.38 -1.16 -17.81
C ASN A 13 11.72 -1.17 -16.31
N ILE A 14 12.88 -0.62 -15.93
CA ILE A 14 13.27 -0.56 -14.51
C ILE A 14 12.28 0.27 -13.70
N GLN A 15 11.77 1.39 -14.23
CA GLN A 15 10.78 2.21 -13.54
C GLN A 15 9.52 1.40 -13.19
N ILE A 16 9.01 0.61 -14.13
CA ILE A 16 7.81 -0.22 -13.93
C ILE A 16 8.09 -1.32 -12.91
N VAL A 17 9.19 -2.05 -13.08
CA VAL A 17 9.57 -3.16 -12.19
C VAL A 17 9.78 -2.65 -10.76
N SER A 18 10.48 -1.53 -10.59
CA SER A 18 10.72 -0.91 -9.29
C SER A 18 9.41 -0.46 -8.63
N ALA A 19 8.51 0.19 -9.39
CA ALA A 19 7.22 0.62 -8.87
C ALA A 19 6.36 -0.55 -8.39
N ILE A 20 6.31 -1.65 -9.16
CA ILE A 20 5.59 -2.86 -8.79
C ILE A 20 6.20 -3.51 -7.55
N PHE A 21 7.53 -3.64 -7.51
CA PHE A 21 8.23 -4.23 -6.37
C PHE A 21 7.94 -3.45 -5.08
N ILE A 22 8.08 -2.12 -5.12
CA ILE A 22 7.82 -1.25 -3.96
C ILE A 22 6.36 -1.39 -3.52
N ARG A 23 5.40 -1.29 -4.45
CA ARG A 23 3.98 -1.44 -4.14
C ARG A 23 3.67 -2.80 -3.51
N ASN A 24 4.24 -3.88 -4.02
CA ASN A 24 3.98 -5.23 -3.50
C ASN A 24 4.63 -5.44 -2.13
N SER A 25 5.84 -4.91 -1.94
CA SER A 25 6.52 -4.92 -0.65
C SER A 25 5.71 -4.15 0.40
N ASP A 26 5.27 -2.93 0.08
CA ASP A 26 4.47 -2.11 0.99
C ASP A 26 3.12 -2.79 1.26
N GLN A 27 2.47 -3.42 0.25
CA GLN A 27 1.22 -4.16 0.42
C GLN A 27 1.36 -5.35 1.38
N SER A 28 2.44 -6.12 1.25
CA SER A 28 2.73 -7.24 2.14
C SER A 28 2.93 -6.77 3.58
N GLU A 29 3.66 -5.67 3.76
CA GLU A 29 3.91 -5.06 5.06
C GLU A 29 2.61 -4.58 5.72
N VAL A 30 1.78 -3.79 5.02
CA VAL A 30 0.51 -3.30 5.60
C VAL A 30 -0.45 -4.43 5.92
N GLN A 31 -0.47 -5.51 5.11
CA GLN A 31 -1.29 -6.67 5.40
C GLN A 31 -0.82 -7.42 6.65
N SER A 32 0.50 -7.57 6.82
CA SER A 32 1.10 -8.17 8.02
C SER A 32 0.81 -7.33 9.26
N LEU A 33 0.94 -5.99 9.16
CA LEU A 33 0.60 -5.07 10.24
C LEU A 33 -0.89 -5.12 10.58
N ALA A 34 -1.78 -5.11 9.59
CA ALA A 34 -3.22 -5.22 9.81
C ALA A 34 -3.56 -6.50 10.57
N SER A 35 -3.04 -7.65 10.15
CA SER A 35 -3.25 -8.93 10.84
C SER A 35 -2.70 -8.92 12.26
N SER A 36 -1.44 -8.50 12.46
CA SER A 36 -0.80 -8.49 13.78
C SER A 36 -1.51 -7.54 14.76
N ARG A 37 -1.95 -6.36 14.30
CA ARG A 37 -2.64 -5.37 15.13
C ARG A 37 -4.09 -5.75 15.42
N ALA A 38 -4.77 -6.38 14.45
CA ALA A 38 -6.13 -6.88 14.64
C ALA A 38 -6.22 -7.99 15.70
N ILE A 39 -5.19 -8.83 15.81
CA ILE A 39 -5.08 -9.86 16.85
C ILE A 39 -4.62 -9.27 18.20
N SER A 40 -3.61 -8.39 18.19
CA SER A 40 -3.04 -7.84 19.43
C SER A 40 -3.89 -6.76 20.09
N GLY A 41 -4.80 -6.13 19.34
CA GLY A 41 -5.59 -4.99 19.82
C GLY A 41 -4.79 -3.70 19.96
N SER A 42 -3.53 -3.66 19.49
CA SER A 42 -2.65 -2.49 19.55
C SER A 42 -2.68 -1.73 18.22
N TYR A 43 -3.49 -0.68 18.13
CA TYR A 43 -3.68 0.10 16.91
C TYR A 43 -2.77 1.33 16.86
N ALA A 44 -2.37 1.75 15.65
CA ALA A 44 -1.67 3.01 15.45
C ALA A 44 -2.66 4.16 15.18
N GLU A 45 -2.24 5.41 15.40
CA GLU A 45 -3.09 6.60 15.21
C GLU A 45 -3.66 6.77 13.80
N ARG A 46 -2.98 6.22 12.79
CA ARG A 46 -3.40 6.32 11.38
C ARG A 46 -4.25 5.14 10.91
N ASP A 47 -4.47 4.15 11.77
CA ASP A 47 -5.31 3.00 11.43
C ASP A 47 -6.78 3.40 11.51
N ALA A 48 -7.59 2.87 10.61
CA ALA A 48 -9.03 3.10 10.62
C ALA A 48 -9.74 1.82 11.05
N ILE A 49 -10.74 1.96 11.92
CA ILE A 49 -11.60 0.85 12.35
C ILE A 49 -12.98 1.06 11.72
N VAL A 50 -13.44 0.05 10.99
CA VAL A 50 -14.75 0.03 10.34
C VAL A 50 -15.62 -0.99 11.07
N ASN A 51 -16.73 -0.54 11.67
CA ASN A 51 -17.69 -1.45 12.29
C ASN A 51 -18.64 -2.03 11.23
N ILE A 52 -18.78 -3.34 11.20
CA ILE A 52 -19.80 -4.05 10.42
C ILE A 52 -20.95 -4.37 11.38
N PRO A 53 -22.09 -3.66 11.26
CA PRO A 53 -23.22 -3.90 12.13
C PRO A 53 -23.80 -5.28 11.84
N SER A 54 -24.02 -6.06 12.88
CA SER A 54 -24.72 -7.33 12.80
C SER A 54 -26.16 -7.20 13.31
N ARG A 55 -27.00 -8.21 13.02
CA ARG A 55 -28.37 -8.27 13.57
C ARG A 55 -28.37 -8.42 15.10
N ASN A 56 -27.30 -8.95 15.65
CA ASN A 56 -27.07 -9.15 17.08
C ASN A 56 -25.90 -8.25 17.54
N PRO A 57 -26.10 -7.31 18.48
CA PRO A 57 -25.04 -6.39 18.93
C PRO A 57 -23.79 -7.06 19.51
N PHE A 58 -23.89 -8.35 19.90
CA PHE A 58 -22.77 -9.14 20.41
C PHE A 58 -21.95 -9.82 19.30
N GLU A 59 -22.39 -9.71 18.05
CA GLU A 59 -21.72 -10.27 16.86
C GLU A 59 -21.20 -9.17 15.93
N ASP A 60 -21.14 -7.92 16.40
CA ASP A 60 -20.56 -6.82 15.64
C ASP A 60 -19.09 -7.14 15.32
N GLN A 61 -18.79 -7.21 14.03
CA GLN A 61 -17.43 -7.45 13.53
C GLN A 61 -16.77 -6.12 13.24
N GLN A 62 -15.54 -5.95 13.72
CA GLN A 62 -14.76 -4.77 13.41
C GLN A 62 -13.66 -5.12 12.40
N ILE A 63 -13.47 -4.28 11.40
CA ILE A 63 -12.39 -4.40 10.44
C ILE A 63 -11.36 -3.32 10.76
N LEU A 64 -10.09 -3.74 10.89
CA LEU A 64 -8.94 -2.86 10.92
C LEU A 64 -8.42 -2.62 9.51
N VAL A 65 -8.25 -1.36 9.16
CA VAL A 65 -7.70 -0.88 7.89
C VAL A 65 -6.39 -0.15 8.18
N VAL A 66 -5.28 -0.71 7.71
CA VAL A 66 -3.94 -0.12 7.85
C VAL A 66 -3.49 0.39 6.49
N SER A 67 -3.10 1.67 6.40
CA SER A 67 -2.66 2.27 5.13
C SER A 67 -1.21 2.72 5.19
N LYS A 68 -0.52 2.63 4.05
CA LYS A 68 0.83 3.15 3.88
C LYS A 68 0.94 3.86 2.54
N ARG A 69 1.44 5.09 2.61
CA ARG A 69 1.66 5.95 1.45
C ARG A 69 3.12 6.36 1.37
N ARG A 70 3.76 6.14 0.22
CA ARG A 70 5.19 6.39 0.00
C ARG A 70 5.48 6.85 -1.42
N ASP A 71 6.35 7.83 -1.58
CA ASP A 71 6.83 8.28 -2.90
C ASP A 71 7.72 7.22 -3.56
N ILE A 72 7.46 6.91 -4.84
CA ILE A 72 8.25 6.01 -5.67
C ILE A 72 9.33 6.82 -6.39
N PRO A 73 10.61 6.39 -6.36
CA PRO A 73 11.69 7.09 -7.02
C PRO A 73 11.50 7.14 -8.54
N LEU A 74 11.86 8.27 -9.14
CA LEU A 74 11.82 8.50 -10.58
C LEU A 74 13.21 8.28 -11.17
N LEU A 75 13.31 7.28 -12.06
CA LEU A 75 14.53 6.89 -12.75
C LEU A 75 14.66 7.58 -14.11
N ILE A 76 13.53 7.94 -14.73
CA ILE A 76 13.50 8.64 -16.01
C ILE A 76 13.49 10.16 -15.75
N PRO A 77 14.51 10.91 -16.21
CA PRO A 77 14.52 12.37 -16.09
C PRO A 77 13.33 12.99 -16.82
N GLY A 78 12.66 13.94 -16.17
CA GLY A 78 11.53 14.68 -16.77
C GLY A 78 10.19 13.94 -16.78
N LEU A 79 10.12 12.67 -16.38
CA LEU A 79 8.88 11.90 -16.38
C LEU A 79 7.81 12.49 -15.45
N SER A 80 8.20 13.04 -14.29
CA SER A 80 7.26 13.72 -13.38
C SER A 80 6.53 14.90 -14.01
N LYS A 81 7.20 15.63 -14.91
CA LYS A 81 6.60 16.77 -15.61
C LYS A 81 5.53 16.30 -16.61
N VAL A 82 5.73 15.13 -17.21
CA VAL A 82 4.78 14.52 -18.16
C VAL A 82 3.58 13.91 -17.43
N LEU A 83 3.82 13.25 -16.29
CA LEU A 83 2.76 12.61 -15.49
C LEU A 83 2.01 13.57 -14.56
N GLY A 84 2.39 14.86 -14.53
CA GLY A 84 1.72 15.87 -13.73
C GLY A 84 1.91 15.73 -12.21
N GLY A 85 2.93 14.98 -11.76
CA GLY A 85 3.11 14.73 -10.34
C GLY A 85 4.24 13.76 -9.99
N LYS A 86 4.30 13.43 -8.70
CA LYS A 86 5.17 12.36 -8.19
C LYS A 86 4.50 11.01 -8.39
N LEU A 87 5.29 9.96 -8.60
CA LEU A 87 4.80 8.60 -8.49
C LEU A 87 4.68 8.24 -7.00
N GLN A 88 3.56 7.66 -6.62
CA GLN A 88 3.28 7.32 -5.23
C GLN A 88 2.69 5.91 -5.14
N SER A 89 3.16 5.15 -4.17
CA SER A 89 2.50 3.93 -3.70
C SER A 89 1.52 4.32 -2.61
N ASP A 90 0.28 3.88 -2.75
CA ASP A 90 -0.76 3.97 -1.74
C ASP A 90 -1.40 2.60 -1.62
N VAL A 91 -1.16 1.93 -0.50
CA VAL A 91 -1.55 0.54 -0.26
C VAL A 91 -2.27 0.41 1.06
N THR A 92 -3.15 -0.58 1.14
CA THR A 92 -4.00 -0.80 2.30
C THR A 92 -4.04 -2.28 2.64
N GLY A 93 -3.78 -2.60 3.90
CA GLY A 93 -3.96 -3.92 4.49
C GLY A 93 -5.24 -3.95 5.30
N VAL A 94 -5.94 -5.08 5.28
CA VAL A 94 -7.24 -5.24 5.93
C VAL A 94 -7.25 -6.52 6.76
N ALA A 95 -7.74 -6.44 7.99
CA ALA A 95 -7.91 -7.59 8.86
C ALA A 95 -9.15 -7.44 9.75
N VAL A 96 -9.80 -8.55 10.10
CA VAL A 96 -10.90 -8.55 11.07
C VAL A 96 -10.29 -8.54 12.47
N ILE A 97 -10.79 -7.65 13.33
CA ILE A 97 -10.40 -7.55 14.74
C ILE A 97 -11.04 -8.71 15.49
N GLU A 98 -10.22 -9.44 16.25
CA GLU A 98 -10.71 -10.54 17.08
C GLU A 98 -11.12 -10.00 18.45
N THR A 99 -12.42 -10.09 18.76
CA THR A 99 -12.96 -9.72 20.06
C THR A 99 -12.74 -10.83 21.10
N ARG A 100 -11.47 -11.20 21.35
CA ARG A 100 -10.99 -12.28 22.24
C ARG A 100 -11.48 -13.72 21.91
N PRO A 101 -10.69 -14.76 22.27
CA PRO A 101 -11.02 -16.16 22.00
C PRO A 101 -12.20 -16.68 22.82
#